data_AF-A0A949KWM2-F1
#
_entry.id   AF-A0A949KWM2-F1
#
_cell.length_a   1.000
_cell.length_b   1.000
_cell.length_c   1.000
_cell.angle_alpha   90.00
_cell.angle_beta   90.00
_cell.angle_gamma   90.00
#
_symmetry.space_group_name_H-M   'P 1'
#
loop_
_entity.id
_entity.type
_entity.pdbx_description
1 polymer ?
#
loop_
_entity_poly.entity_id
_entity_poly.type
_entity_poly.pdbx_seq_one_letter_code
_entity_poly.pdbx_strand_id
1 'polypeptide(L)'
;MVDRSQALIVSAPNDGGVFVVHSSNIYQLDDLSSTGLAFGSAAAYRAVQPDSVFKYGAGNSWKHIDKELVADIHDVLVVGESIYIVGTERNAIYEFDADGREIRRWEFGGEEDSKHINCLEMWNGRVVFSAFGDFKTHREYKNGTFETGFVADLLTGECLIGALSQPHSLRSHGEGLLLANSELGEIREYDGYGMLVRSKYLGGYTRGIAFDTDRLYVGLSCSRNVESTAKSMAVVLVLDRVKWEEISRIEMPCPEIYDIKCIDDLSLAFAVIAEISHGLCVKYRDLLKNGSCLFAVDKKVLNVIETQERQISVALEMLENERKASHSLIRALDTQVRQNEELQQRLLDVLESSSWRFTAPLREIFSFFSRKR
;
A
#
# COMPACT_ATOMS: atom_id res chain seq x y z
N MET A 1 -25.58 9.05 -1.40
CA MET A 1 -24.13 8.88 -1.16
C MET A 1 -23.61 7.99 -2.27
N VAL A 2 -22.68 8.45 -3.09
CA VAL A 2 -22.06 7.59 -4.10
C VAL A 2 -21.07 6.72 -3.34
N ASP A 3 -21.35 5.42 -3.25
CA ASP A 3 -20.42 4.41 -2.76
C ASP A 3 -19.21 4.39 -3.71
N ARG A 4 -18.22 5.24 -3.42
CA ARG A 4 -16.92 5.17 -4.07
C ARG A 4 -16.11 4.19 -3.25
N SER A 5 -16.20 2.90 -3.57
CA SER A 5 -15.27 1.94 -3.01
C SER A 5 -13.87 2.30 -3.49
N GLN A 6 -12.98 2.63 -2.55
CA GLN A 6 -11.55 2.74 -2.81
C GLN A 6 -11.07 1.45 -3.48
N ALA A 7 -10.31 1.59 -4.58
CA ALA A 7 -9.68 0.43 -5.20
C ALA A 7 -8.45 0.02 -4.38
N LEU A 8 -8.26 -1.28 -4.22
CA LEU A 8 -7.13 -1.87 -3.50
C LEU A 8 -6.27 -2.68 -4.46
N ILE A 9 -4.96 -2.68 -4.23
CA ILE A 9 -4.04 -3.68 -4.77
C ILE A 9 -3.65 -4.60 -3.62
N VAL A 10 -3.76 -5.91 -3.84
CA VAL A 10 -3.48 -6.94 -2.85
C VAL A 10 -2.44 -7.89 -3.42
N SER A 11 -1.34 -8.12 -2.71
CA SER A 11 -0.35 -9.13 -3.07
C SER A 11 -0.56 -10.42 -2.29
N ALA A 12 -0.24 -11.55 -2.92
CA ALA A 12 -0.36 -12.87 -2.35
C ALA A 12 0.85 -13.74 -2.70
N PRO A 13 1.49 -14.37 -1.69
CA PRO A 13 2.61 -15.28 -1.90
C PRO A 13 2.09 -16.65 -2.35
N ASN A 14 2.99 -17.63 -2.51
CA ASN A 14 2.66 -19.03 -2.80
C ASN A 14 1.79 -19.18 -4.07
N ASP A 15 2.25 -18.60 -5.18
CA ASP A 15 1.56 -18.54 -6.48
C ASP A 15 0.20 -17.80 -6.45
N GLY A 16 -0.02 -16.98 -5.42
CA GLY A 16 -1.24 -16.17 -5.29
C GLY A 16 -1.30 -14.99 -6.26
N GLY A 17 -0.16 -14.35 -6.57
CA GLY A 17 -0.10 -13.25 -7.52
C GLY A 17 -0.42 -11.88 -6.94
N VAL A 18 -0.96 -11.02 -7.79
CA VAL A 18 -1.49 -9.71 -7.40
C VAL A 18 -2.95 -9.60 -7.83
N PHE A 19 -3.76 -8.95 -7.02
CA PHE A 19 -5.18 -8.71 -7.28
C PHE A 19 -5.49 -7.21 -7.21
N VAL A 20 -6.46 -6.77 -8.01
CA VAL A 20 -7.17 -5.52 -7.81
C VAL A 20 -8.54 -5.82 -7.22
N VAL A 21 -8.93 -5.09 -6.18
CA VAL A 21 -10.26 -5.17 -5.58
C VAL A 21 -10.94 -3.83 -5.73
N HIS A 22 -12.11 -3.81 -6.39
CA HIS A 22 -12.91 -2.60 -6.60
C HIS A 22 -14.40 -2.95 -6.63
N SER A 23 -15.24 -2.20 -5.91
CA SER A 23 -16.69 -2.42 -5.86
C SER A 23 -17.08 -3.87 -5.47
N SER A 24 -16.32 -4.52 -4.58
CA SER A 24 -16.42 -5.96 -4.23
C SER A 24 -16.05 -6.95 -5.34
N ASN A 25 -15.71 -6.48 -6.53
CA ASN A 25 -15.16 -7.32 -7.59
C ASN A 25 -13.66 -7.52 -7.37
N ILE A 26 -13.18 -8.71 -7.71
CA ILE A 26 -11.80 -9.13 -7.53
C ILE A 26 -11.24 -9.54 -8.88
N TYR A 27 -10.08 -8.97 -9.21
CA TYR A 27 -9.45 -9.12 -10.50
C TYR A 27 -8.01 -9.56 -10.29
N GLN A 28 -7.71 -10.82 -10.58
CA GLN A 28 -6.35 -11.33 -10.54
C GLN A 28 -5.55 -10.74 -11.70
N LEU A 29 -4.39 -10.16 -11.40
CA LEU A 29 -3.50 -9.59 -12.40
C LEU A 29 -2.53 -10.61 -12.97
N ASP A 30 -1.99 -11.50 -12.13
CA ASP A 30 -1.16 -12.65 -12.49
C ASP A 30 -1.11 -13.68 -11.32
N ASP A 31 -0.22 -14.67 -11.41
CA ASP A 31 -0.02 -15.76 -10.45
C ASP A 31 1.39 -15.82 -9.83
N LEU A 32 2.19 -14.75 -9.91
CA LEU A 32 3.57 -14.77 -9.39
C LEU A 32 3.60 -14.61 -7.87
N SER A 33 4.32 -15.46 -7.14
CA SER A 33 4.42 -15.41 -5.66
C SER A 33 4.88 -14.03 -5.15
N SER A 34 3.94 -13.20 -4.71
CA SER A 34 4.20 -11.78 -4.47
C SER A 34 4.02 -11.39 -3.03
N THR A 35 4.93 -10.54 -2.57
CA THR A 35 4.99 -10.09 -1.20
C THR A 35 4.89 -8.57 -1.16
N GLY A 36 5.88 -7.85 -0.66
CA GLY A 36 5.84 -6.39 -0.50
C GLY A 36 5.43 -5.62 -1.75
N LEU A 37 4.66 -4.54 -1.54
CA LEU A 37 4.31 -3.55 -2.54
C LEU A 37 4.75 -2.16 -2.05
N ALA A 38 5.40 -1.39 -2.91
CA ALA A 38 5.77 -0.02 -2.60
C ALA A 38 5.41 0.92 -3.76
N PHE A 39 4.75 2.02 -3.44
CA PHE A 39 4.37 3.05 -4.42
C PHE A 39 5.18 4.32 -4.10
N GLY A 40 6.07 4.69 -5.02
CA GLY A 40 6.75 5.98 -5.01
C GLY A 40 5.98 7.02 -5.83
N SER A 41 6.55 8.21 -5.99
CA SER A 41 5.94 9.32 -6.74
C SER A 41 5.90 9.10 -8.26
N ALA A 42 6.81 8.28 -8.80
CA ALA A 42 6.95 8.08 -10.25
C ALA A 42 7.00 6.60 -10.67
N ALA A 43 7.15 5.69 -9.71
CA ALA A 43 7.28 4.26 -9.96
C ALA A 43 6.68 3.46 -8.81
N ALA A 44 6.23 2.25 -9.12
CA ALA A 44 5.82 1.27 -8.13
C ALA A 44 6.76 0.06 -8.17
N TYR A 45 6.87 -0.61 -7.04
CA TYR A 45 7.76 -1.74 -6.85
C TYR A 45 6.99 -2.89 -6.23
N ARG A 46 7.31 -4.09 -6.68
CA ARG A 46 6.73 -5.33 -6.19
C ARG A 46 7.84 -6.33 -5.92
N ALA A 47 7.87 -6.84 -4.70
CA ALA A 47 8.68 -7.99 -4.35
C ALA A 47 8.00 -9.28 -4.85
N VAL A 48 8.79 -10.12 -5.52
CA VAL A 48 8.37 -11.41 -6.06
C VAL A 48 9.37 -12.46 -5.61
N GLN A 49 8.90 -13.42 -4.83
CA GLN A 49 9.74 -14.48 -4.30
C GLN A 49 10.17 -15.46 -5.41
N PRO A 50 11.37 -16.04 -5.30
CA PRO A 50 12.31 -15.85 -4.20
C PRO A 50 13.22 -14.62 -4.33
N ASP A 51 13.42 -14.06 -5.52
CA ASP A 51 14.62 -13.28 -5.82
C ASP A 51 14.41 -12.08 -6.77
N SER A 52 13.16 -11.67 -6.99
CA SER A 52 12.83 -10.66 -8.00
C SER A 52 12.17 -9.42 -7.39
N VAL A 53 12.52 -8.24 -7.91
CA VAL A 53 11.76 -7.00 -7.68
C VAL A 53 11.36 -6.41 -9.02
N PHE A 54 10.07 -6.18 -9.22
CA PHE A 54 9.59 -5.53 -10.44
C PHE A 54 9.35 -4.07 -10.17
N LYS A 55 9.87 -3.23 -11.08
CA LYS A 55 9.60 -1.80 -11.15
C LYS A 55 8.61 -1.55 -12.27
N TYR A 56 7.58 -0.76 -11.96
CA TYR A 56 6.53 -0.33 -12.87
C TYR A 56 6.54 1.20 -12.98
N GLY A 57 6.22 1.74 -14.15
CA GLY A 57 6.25 3.18 -14.41
C GLY A 57 7.64 3.73 -14.79
N ALA A 58 7.61 4.85 -15.53
CA ALA A 58 8.78 5.64 -15.96
C ALA A 58 9.86 4.94 -16.83
N GLY A 59 9.48 3.96 -17.67
CA GLY A 59 10.33 3.42 -18.74
C GLY A 59 11.42 2.46 -18.26
N ASN A 60 11.51 1.32 -18.94
CA ASN A 60 12.26 0.10 -18.56
C ASN A 60 11.63 -0.69 -17.39
N SER A 61 10.72 -1.57 -17.77
CA SER A 61 10.13 -2.60 -16.94
C SER A 61 11.15 -3.72 -16.66
N TRP A 62 11.04 -4.31 -15.46
CA TRP A 62 11.81 -5.47 -14.97
C TRP A 62 13.31 -5.20 -14.72
N LYS A 63 13.67 -4.81 -13.49
CA LYS A 63 15.05 -4.97 -13.00
C LYS A 63 15.09 -6.15 -12.05
N HIS A 64 15.47 -7.31 -12.57
CA HIS A 64 15.85 -8.44 -11.72
C HIS A 64 17.04 -8.01 -10.86
N ILE A 65 16.89 -8.08 -9.54
CA ILE A 65 18.02 -7.97 -8.62
C ILE A 65 18.64 -9.35 -8.56
N ASP A 66 19.95 -9.47 -8.76
CA ASP A 66 20.59 -10.78 -8.79
C ASP A 66 20.26 -11.59 -7.52
N LYS A 67 19.78 -12.83 -7.71
CA LYS A 67 19.44 -13.75 -6.61
C LYS A 67 20.63 -14.06 -5.71
N GLU A 68 21.85 -13.92 -6.23
CA GLU A 68 23.05 -14.09 -5.42
C GLU A 68 23.17 -12.96 -4.39
N LEU A 69 22.59 -11.80 -4.69
CA LEU A 69 22.63 -10.59 -3.87
C LEU A 69 21.57 -10.62 -2.76
N VAL A 70 20.31 -10.89 -3.10
CA VAL A 70 19.18 -10.94 -2.17
C VAL A 70 18.44 -12.27 -2.32
N ALA A 71 18.36 -13.03 -1.23
CA ALA A 71 17.67 -14.32 -1.19
C ALA A 71 16.41 -14.24 -0.32
N ASP A 72 15.33 -14.85 -0.82
CA ASP A 72 13.99 -14.88 -0.23
C ASP A 72 13.42 -13.49 0.09
N ILE A 73 13.16 -12.71 -0.96
CA ILE A 73 12.67 -11.34 -0.86
C ILE A 73 11.28 -11.31 -0.21
N HIS A 74 11.17 -10.68 0.96
CA HIS A 74 9.91 -10.57 1.68
C HIS A 74 9.22 -9.22 1.53
N ASP A 75 9.95 -8.11 1.54
CA ASP A 75 9.31 -6.79 1.47
C ASP A 75 10.15 -5.79 0.70
N VAL A 76 9.47 -4.74 0.24
CA VAL A 76 10.06 -3.60 -0.45
C VAL A 76 9.46 -2.31 0.09
N LEU A 77 10.30 -1.30 0.31
CA LEU A 77 9.90 0.03 0.72
C LEU A 77 10.62 1.07 -0.14
N VAL A 78 9.91 2.13 -0.53
CA VAL A 78 10.52 3.27 -1.24
C VAL A 78 10.56 4.47 -0.33
N VAL A 79 11.73 5.10 -0.21
CA VAL A 79 11.94 6.33 0.56
C VAL A 79 12.73 7.30 -0.30
N GLY A 80 12.07 8.36 -0.78
CA GLY A 80 12.68 9.26 -1.75
C GLY A 80 13.07 8.50 -3.02
N GLU A 81 14.37 8.47 -3.33
CA GLU A 81 14.93 7.72 -4.47
C GLU A 81 15.52 6.35 -4.09
N SER A 82 15.58 6.05 -2.78
CA SER A 82 16.11 4.79 -2.27
C SER A 82 15.03 3.71 -2.23
N ILE A 83 15.44 2.49 -2.57
CA ILE A 83 14.60 1.29 -2.53
C ILE A 83 15.18 0.35 -1.47
N TYR A 84 14.43 0.10 -0.41
CA TYR A 84 14.81 -0.84 0.64
C TYR A 84 14.18 -2.20 0.38
N ILE A 85 14.95 -3.26 0.56
CA ILE A 85 14.51 -4.64 0.28
C ILE A 85 14.91 -5.54 1.44
N VAL A 86 13.98 -6.38 1.88
CA VAL A 86 14.24 -7.42 2.89
C VAL A 86 14.67 -8.70 2.19
N GLY A 87 15.85 -9.21 2.51
CA GLY A 87 16.30 -10.57 2.18
C GLY A 87 16.25 -11.46 3.43
N THR A 88 15.15 -12.18 3.60
CA THR A 88 14.83 -12.88 4.84
C THR A 88 15.77 -14.04 5.12
N GLU A 89 16.10 -14.81 4.08
CA GLU A 89 17.03 -15.94 4.18
C GLU A 89 18.41 -15.48 4.65
N ARG A 90 18.86 -14.30 4.23
CA ARG A 90 20.16 -13.75 4.64
C ARG A 90 20.13 -12.97 5.96
N ASN A 91 18.97 -12.83 6.61
CA ASN A 91 18.75 -11.92 7.73
C ASN A 91 19.35 -10.53 7.43
N ALA A 92 18.99 -9.96 6.28
CA ALA A 92 19.58 -8.72 5.80
C ALA A 92 18.53 -7.78 5.20
N ILE A 93 18.82 -6.49 5.28
CA ILE A 93 18.09 -5.43 4.59
C ILE A 93 19.08 -4.70 3.68
N TYR A 94 18.64 -4.36 2.49
CA TYR A 94 19.44 -3.75 1.44
C TYR A 94 18.83 -2.42 1.05
N GLU A 95 19.66 -1.44 0.74
CA GLU A 95 19.27 -0.18 0.14
C GLU A 95 19.85 -0.11 -1.28
N PHE A 96 19.01 0.17 -2.25
CA PHE A 96 19.36 0.32 -3.65
C PHE A 96 19.03 1.72 -4.16
N ASP A 97 19.79 2.21 -5.14
CA ASP A 97 19.41 3.38 -5.91
C ASP A 97 18.26 3.06 -6.90
N ALA A 98 17.68 4.08 -7.53
CA ALA A 98 16.65 3.90 -8.55
C ALA A 98 17.11 3.08 -9.78
N ASP A 99 18.42 2.89 -9.92
CA ASP A 99 19.07 2.08 -10.93
C ASP A 99 19.30 0.62 -10.49
N GLY A 100 18.93 0.22 -9.28
CA GLY A 100 19.14 -1.13 -8.75
C GLY A 100 20.59 -1.42 -8.37
N ARG A 101 21.42 -0.40 -8.16
CA ARG A 101 22.77 -0.57 -7.59
C ARG A 101 22.66 -0.56 -6.08
N GLU A 102 23.30 -1.53 -5.41
CA GLU A 102 23.36 -1.56 -3.95
C GLU A 102 24.13 -0.34 -3.42
N ILE A 103 23.47 0.46 -2.58
CA ILE A 103 24.04 1.60 -1.86
C ILE A 103 24.59 1.13 -0.52
N ARG A 104 23.81 0.31 0.20
CA ARG A 104 24.10 -0.12 1.56
C ARG A 104 23.42 -1.43 1.90
N ARG A 105 23.95 -2.13 2.90
CA ARG A 105 23.38 -3.34 3.48
C ARG A 105 23.53 -3.35 4.99
N TRP A 106 22.53 -3.92 5.66
CA TRP A 106 22.52 -4.23 7.08
C TRP A 106 22.36 -5.75 7.24
N GLU A 107 23.30 -6.39 7.93
CA GLU A 107 23.28 -7.83 8.21
C GLU A 107 23.13 -8.04 9.72
N PHE A 108 22.18 -8.88 10.14
CA PHE A 108 21.82 -9.02 11.55
C PHE A 108 22.40 -10.28 12.22
N GLY A 109 23.19 -11.07 11.48
CA GLY A 109 23.86 -12.29 11.97
C GLY A 109 22.91 -13.43 12.35
N GLY A 110 23.49 -14.55 12.76
CA GLY A 110 22.78 -15.83 12.96
C GLY A 110 22.85 -16.71 11.72
N GLU A 111 22.34 -17.94 11.83
CA GLU A 111 22.15 -18.82 10.68
C GLU A 111 21.09 -18.24 9.71
N GLU A 112 21.10 -18.72 8.46
CA GLU A 112 20.14 -18.29 7.43
C GLU A 112 18.69 -18.44 7.92
N ASP A 113 17.83 -17.47 7.63
CA ASP A 113 16.42 -17.43 8.06
C ASP A 113 16.25 -17.73 9.57
N SER A 114 17.12 -17.20 10.42
CA SER A 114 16.99 -17.39 11.87
C SER A 114 16.03 -16.37 12.46
N LYS A 115 16.15 -15.09 12.08
CA LYS A 115 15.32 -14.01 12.64
C LYS A 115 13.96 -13.88 11.99
N HIS A 116 13.89 -14.24 10.71
CA HIS A 116 12.75 -14.01 9.84
C HIS A 116 12.33 -12.52 9.84
N ILE A 117 13.14 -11.68 9.21
CA ILE A 117 12.82 -10.26 9.00
C ILE A 117 11.66 -10.21 8.00
N ASN A 118 10.60 -9.46 8.31
CA ASN A 118 9.39 -9.47 7.50
C ASN A 118 9.16 -8.18 6.76
N CYS A 119 8.85 -7.11 7.48
CA CYS A 119 8.27 -5.92 6.88
C CYS A 119 9.10 -4.67 7.15
N LEU A 120 8.98 -3.69 6.26
CA LEU A 120 9.60 -2.38 6.33
C LEU A 120 8.53 -1.28 6.38
N GLU A 121 8.81 -0.18 7.07
CA GLU A 121 7.99 1.03 7.01
C GLU A 121 8.81 2.28 7.34
N MET A 122 8.40 3.43 6.82
CA MET A 122 8.83 4.75 7.28
C MET A 122 7.94 5.18 8.45
N TRP A 123 8.53 5.31 9.64
CA TRP A 123 7.84 5.74 10.85
C TRP A 123 8.63 6.82 11.58
N ASN A 124 8.01 7.97 11.83
CA ASN A 124 8.64 9.14 12.48
C ASN A 124 9.99 9.55 11.87
N GLY A 125 10.07 9.51 10.53
CA GLY A 125 11.25 9.90 9.76
C GLY A 125 12.38 8.86 9.77
N ARG A 126 12.10 7.63 10.21
CA ARG A 126 13.05 6.52 10.30
C ARG A 126 12.55 5.33 9.52
N VAL A 127 13.45 4.59 8.88
CA VAL A 127 13.13 3.26 8.37
C VAL A 127 13.13 2.29 9.54
N VAL A 128 12.02 1.61 9.74
CA VAL A 128 11.85 0.58 10.77
C VAL A 128 11.54 -0.76 10.12
N PHE A 129 11.89 -1.85 10.80
CA PHE A 129 11.64 -3.19 10.32
C PHE A 129 11.08 -4.09 11.42
N SER A 130 10.34 -5.13 11.03
CA SER A 130 9.86 -6.17 11.95
C SER A 130 10.57 -7.50 11.75
N ALA A 131 10.69 -8.28 12.83
CA ALA A 131 11.21 -9.65 12.79
C ALA A 131 10.46 -10.55 13.78
N PHE A 132 10.50 -11.87 13.54
CA PHE A 132 9.87 -12.85 14.44
C PHE A 132 10.61 -13.00 15.77
N GLY A 133 11.90 -12.68 15.80
CA GLY A 133 12.68 -12.60 17.03
C GLY A 133 14.18 -12.58 16.77
N ASP A 134 14.98 -12.40 17.82
CA ASP A 134 16.45 -12.42 17.73
C ASP A 134 17.03 -13.84 17.84
N PHE A 135 16.43 -14.78 17.13
CA PHE A 135 16.92 -16.16 17.11
C PHE A 135 18.27 -16.25 16.39
N LYS A 136 18.99 -17.35 16.64
CA LYS A 136 20.33 -17.59 16.08
C LYS A 136 20.40 -18.84 15.21
N THR A 137 19.49 -19.79 15.39
CA THR A 137 19.46 -21.06 14.65
C THR A 137 18.51 -20.98 13.47
N HIS A 138 18.82 -21.69 12.38
CA HIS A 138 18.00 -21.72 11.17
C HIS A 138 16.56 -22.08 11.49
N ARG A 139 15.64 -21.14 11.23
CA ARG A 139 14.20 -21.29 11.41
C ARG A 139 13.75 -21.67 12.81
N GLU A 140 14.51 -21.26 13.83
CA GLU A 140 14.22 -21.51 15.24
C GLU A 140 12.83 -21.00 15.66
N TYR A 141 12.37 -19.91 15.02
CA TYR A 141 11.04 -19.34 15.17
C TYR A 141 9.91 -20.37 14.96
N LYS A 142 10.14 -21.46 14.22
CA LYS A 142 9.14 -22.54 14.07
C LYS A 142 8.83 -23.27 15.38
N ASN A 143 9.68 -23.14 16.39
CA ASN A 143 9.48 -23.73 17.72
C ASN A 143 8.67 -22.83 18.66
N GLY A 144 8.33 -21.61 18.24
CA GLY A 144 7.52 -20.67 19.00
C GLY A 144 7.95 -19.22 18.77
N THR A 145 6.98 -18.34 18.57
CA THR A 145 7.18 -16.90 18.32
C THR A 145 6.39 -16.00 19.26
N PHE A 146 5.76 -16.58 20.28
CA PHE A 146 4.93 -15.85 21.23
C PHE A 146 5.78 -14.81 21.96
N GLU A 147 5.47 -13.53 21.75
CA GLU A 147 6.12 -12.37 22.37
C GLU A 147 7.65 -12.28 22.14
N THR A 148 8.18 -12.94 21.10
CA THR A 148 9.60 -12.87 20.74
C THR A 148 9.92 -11.80 19.69
N GLY A 149 8.91 -11.41 18.92
CA GLY A 149 9.02 -10.47 17.81
C GLY A 149 9.15 -9.03 18.25
N PHE A 150 9.65 -8.21 17.32
CA PHE A 150 9.93 -6.81 17.58
C PHE A 150 9.80 -5.94 16.32
N VAL A 151 9.73 -4.62 16.54
CA VAL A 151 10.01 -3.57 15.55
C VAL A 151 11.24 -2.81 16.01
N ALA A 152 12.21 -2.62 15.10
CA ALA A 152 13.45 -1.92 15.40
C ALA A 152 13.77 -0.84 14.35
N ASP A 153 14.52 0.17 14.78
CA ASP A 153 15.13 1.17 13.90
C ASP A 153 16.23 0.50 13.06
N LEU A 154 16.17 0.66 11.73
CA LEU A 154 17.12 0.05 10.82
C LEU A 154 18.55 0.59 11.00
N LEU A 155 18.68 1.89 11.27
CA LEU A 155 19.99 2.54 11.32
C LEU A 155 20.70 2.28 12.64
N THR A 156 19.99 2.37 13.76
CA THR A 156 20.57 2.24 15.10
C THR A 156 20.48 0.82 15.67
N GLY A 157 19.57 -0.01 15.15
CA GLY A 157 19.24 -1.32 15.72
C GLY A 157 18.45 -1.25 17.04
N GLU A 158 18.01 -0.06 17.44
CA GLU A 158 17.21 0.14 18.65
C GLU A 158 15.87 -0.58 18.52
N CYS A 159 15.53 -1.43 19.50
CA CYS A 159 14.21 -2.04 19.60
C CYS A 159 13.20 -0.98 20.06
N LEU A 160 12.26 -0.64 19.20
CA LEU A 160 11.24 0.39 19.44
C LEU A 160 9.96 -0.21 20.04
N ILE A 161 9.60 -1.42 19.60
CA ILE A 161 8.43 -2.16 20.09
C ILE A 161 8.83 -3.63 20.22
N GLY A 162 8.65 -4.21 21.40
CA GLY A 162 8.90 -5.64 21.67
C GLY A 162 7.62 -6.41 22.02
N ALA A 163 7.79 -7.66 22.44
CA ALA A 163 6.69 -8.54 22.87
C ALA A 163 5.58 -8.69 21.80
N LEU A 164 6.01 -8.83 20.54
CA LEU A 164 5.15 -9.11 19.40
C LEU A 164 5.21 -10.60 19.05
N SER A 165 4.20 -11.09 18.36
CA SER A 165 4.04 -12.48 17.95
C SER A 165 3.81 -12.53 16.45
N GLN A 166 4.88 -12.80 15.70
CA GLN A 166 4.93 -12.73 14.24
C GLN A 166 4.45 -11.37 13.69
N PRO A 167 5.15 -10.27 13.99
CA PRO A 167 4.75 -8.94 13.55
C PRO A 167 4.88 -8.73 12.03
N HIS A 168 3.77 -8.36 11.39
CA HIS A 168 3.70 -8.06 9.96
C HIS A 168 3.07 -6.69 9.69
N SER A 169 3.16 -6.27 8.43
CA SER A 169 2.32 -5.22 7.83
C SER A 169 2.37 -3.91 8.60
N LEU A 170 3.59 -3.46 8.89
CA LEU A 170 3.85 -2.16 9.47
C LEU A 170 3.24 -1.06 8.59
N ARG A 171 2.44 -0.19 9.20
CA ARG A 171 1.78 0.91 8.51
C ARG A 171 1.79 2.18 9.36
N SER A 172 2.53 3.19 8.93
CA SER A 172 2.55 4.48 9.63
C SER A 172 1.21 5.20 9.49
N HIS A 173 0.73 5.82 10.57
CA HIS A 173 -0.50 6.61 10.58
C HIS A 173 -0.33 7.85 11.47
N GLY A 174 -0.13 9.01 10.84
CA GLY A 174 0.24 10.22 11.58
C GLY A 174 1.60 10.03 12.25
N GLU A 175 1.67 10.24 13.56
CA GLU A 175 2.85 9.95 14.37
C GLU A 175 2.88 8.49 14.88
N GLY A 176 1.78 7.76 14.74
CA GLY A 176 1.62 6.40 15.23
C GLY A 176 2.04 5.32 14.22
N LEU A 177 2.10 4.09 14.71
CA LEU A 177 2.34 2.89 13.92
C LEU A 177 1.23 1.87 14.17
N LEU A 178 0.58 1.44 13.09
CA LEU A 178 -0.34 0.31 13.09
C LEU A 178 0.39 -0.91 12.55
N LEU A 179 0.22 -2.07 13.18
CA LEU A 179 0.80 -3.33 12.70
C LEU A 179 -0.12 -4.53 12.95
N ALA A 180 0.13 -5.60 12.21
CA ALA A 180 -0.49 -6.89 12.43
C ALA A 180 0.36 -7.70 13.42
N ASN A 181 -0.26 -8.13 14.52
CA ASN A 181 0.35 -9.06 15.47
C ASN A 181 -0.18 -10.47 15.18
N SER A 182 0.33 -11.06 14.10
CA SER A 182 -0.37 -12.04 13.28
C SER A 182 -0.66 -13.36 13.96
N GLU A 183 0.27 -13.88 14.77
CA GLU A 183 0.06 -15.13 15.51
C GLU A 183 -1.08 -15.01 16.52
N LEU A 184 -1.30 -13.82 17.09
CA LEU A 184 -2.42 -13.55 18.01
C LEU A 184 -3.69 -13.08 17.28
N GLY A 185 -3.64 -12.97 15.96
CA GLY A 185 -4.79 -12.60 15.12
C GLY A 185 -5.37 -11.22 15.42
N GLU A 186 -4.51 -10.27 15.81
CA GLU A 186 -4.91 -8.91 16.17
C GLU A 186 -4.17 -7.86 15.35
N ILE A 187 -4.70 -6.64 15.37
CA ILE A 187 -3.98 -5.42 14.98
C ILE A 187 -3.69 -4.59 16.23
N ARG A 188 -2.54 -3.93 16.26
CA ARG A 188 -2.11 -3.06 17.36
C ARG A 188 -1.69 -1.70 16.85
N GLU A 189 -2.19 -0.66 17.50
CA GLU A 189 -1.79 0.73 17.25
C GLU A 189 -0.88 1.21 18.38
N TYR A 190 0.24 1.81 17.99
CA TYR A 190 1.22 2.42 18.88
C TYR A 190 1.31 3.91 18.61
N ASP A 191 1.55 4.71 19.65
CA ASP A 191 1.83 6.13 19.51
C ASP A 191 3.26 6.36 19.01
N GLY A 192 3.65 7.63 18.78
CA GLY A 192 4.98 7.97 18.26
C GLY A 192 6.16 7.66 19.17
N TYR A 193 5.90 7.23 20.41
CA TYR A 193 6.91 6.78 21.37
C TYR A 193 6.96 5.25 21.49
N GLY A 194 6.18 4.52 20.69
CA GLY A 194 6.12 3.06 20.74
C GLY A 194 5.25 2.51 21.87
N MET A 195 4.39 3.34 22.48
CA MET A 195 3.47 2.89 23.53
C MET A 195 2.17 2.38 22.92
N LEU A 196 1.70 1.22 23.38
CA LEU A 196 0.46 0.63 22.90
C LEU A 196 -0.73 1.54 23.23
N VAL A 197 -1.43 2.00 22.20
CA VAL A 197 -2.65 2.82 22.30
C VAL A 197 -3.88 1.93 22.39
N ARG A 198 -3.99 0.93 21.50
CA ARG A 198 -5.09 -0.03 21.49
C ARG A 198 -4.75 -1.28 20.68
N SER A 199 -5.48 -2.36 20.96
CA SER A 199 -5.44 -3.62 20.21
C SER A 199 -6.85 -4.11 19.89
N LYS A 200 -7.00 -4.86 18.80
CA LYS A 200 -8.24 -5.57 18.46
C LYS A 200 -7.98 -6.90 17.80
N TYR A 201 -8.54 -7.95 18.39
CA TYR A 201 -8.61 -9.29 17.81
C TYR A 201 -9.61 -9.33 16.64
N LEU A 202 -9.19 -9.92 15.52
CA LEU A 202 -9.95 -9.97 14.26
C LEU A 202 -10.33 -11.40 13.83
N GLY A 203 -9.95 -12.43 14.59
CA GLY A 203 -10.43 -13.79 14.34
C GLY A 203 -9.70 -14.54 13.22
N GLY A 204 -8.43 -14.23 12.96
CA GLY A 204 -7.62 -14.92 11.95
C GLY A 204 -6.21 -14.33 11.84
N TYR A 205 -5.34 -14.97 11.07
CA TYR A 205 -3.95 -14.55 10.92
C TYR A 205 -3.85 -13.22 10.14
N THR A 206 -3.59 -12.12 10.84
CA THR A 206 -3.61 -10.77 10.28
C THR A 206 -2.39 -10.51 9.38
N ARG A 207 -2.60 -10.03 8.16
CA ARG A 207 -1.56 -9.58 7.21
C ARG A 207 -2.16 -8.55 6.27
N GLY A 208 -1.35 -7.69 5.68
CA GLY A 208 -1.77 -6.59 4.82
C GLY A 208 -2.59 -5.55 5.60
N ILE A 209 -2.11 -4.32 5.65
CA ILE A 209 -2.82 -3.21 6.31
C ILE A 209 -2.77 -1.99 5.39
N ALA A 210 -3.96 -1.51 5.05
CA ALA A 210 -4.18 -0.24 4.35
C ALA A 210 -5.34 0.50 4.99
N PHE A 211 -5.40 1.81 4.85
CA PHE A 211 -6.56 2.59 5.23
C PHE A 211 -6.75 3.75 4.26
N ASP A 212 -8.01 4.12 4.04
CA ASP A 212 -8.36 5.33 3.32
C ASP A 212 -8.86 6.40 4.32
N THR A 213 -9.68 7.34 3.86
CA THR A 213 -10.24 8.38 4.73
C THR A 213 -11.12 7.79 5.83
N ASP A 214 -11.97 6.83 5.50
CA ASP A 214 -13.06 6.35 6.35
C ASP A 214 -12.91 4.88 6.78
N ARG A 215 -12.09 4.11 6.06
CA ARG A 215 -12.01 2.64 6.18
C ARG A 215 -10.60 2.17 6.49
N LEU A 216 -10.52 1.10 7.27
CA LEU A 216 -9.32 0.32 7.53
C LEU A 216 -9.50 -1.07 6.90
N TYR A 217 -8.51 -1.51 6.15
CA TYR A 217 -8.47 -2.79 5.45
C TYR A 217 -7.41 -3.67 6.10
N VAL A 218 -7.80 -4.89 6.48
CA VAL A 218 -6.89 -5.88 7.08
C VAL A 218 -7.11 -7.24 6.43
N GLY A 219 -6.06 -7.85 5.91
CA GLY A 219 -6.13 -9.22 5.41
C GLY A 219 -6.12 -10.24 6.56
N LEU A 220 -6.92 -11.29 6.41
CA LEU A 220 -6.96 -12.46 7.27
C LEU A 220 -6.59 -13.67 6.41
N SER A 221 -5.37 -14.18 6.61
CA SER A 221 -4.84 -15.29 5.84
C SER A 221 -5.19 -16.64 6.46
N CYS A 222 -5.30 -17.67 5.63
CA CYS A 222 -5.37 -19.07 6.05
C CYS A 222 -3.96 -19.53 6.44
N SER A 223 -3.51 -19.16 7.64
CA SER A 223 -2.24 -19.64 8.15
C SER A 223 -2.35 -21.11 8.55
N ARG A 224 -1.40 -21.93 8.08
CA ARG A 224 -1.23 -23.32 8.55
C ARG A 224 -0.77 -23.40 10.01
N ASN A 225 -0.31 -22.27 10.57
CA ASN A 225 0.24 -22.18 11.92
C ASN A 225 -0.79 -21.78 12.98
N VAL A 226 -2.03 -21.47 12.59
CA VAL A 226 -3.13 -21.11 13.52
C VAL A 226 -4.33 -21.98 13.19
N GLU A 227 -5.00 -22.54 14.21
CA GLU A 227 -6.23 -23.31 14.01
C GLU A 227 -7.31 -22.40 13.39
N SER A 228 -7.63 -22.62 12.12
CA SER A 228 -8.75 -21.95 11.45
C SER A 228 -9.89 -22.94 11.24
N THR A 229 -11.07 -22.63 11.77
CA THR A 229 -12.30 -23.33 11.45
C THR A 229 -12.85 -22.82 10.10
N ALA A 230 -12.81 -23.67 9.07
CA ALA A 230 -13.75 -23.71 7.95
C ALA A 230 -13.58 -22.81 6.69
N LYS A 231 -12.45 -22.13 6.44
CA LYS A 231 -12.21 -21.48 5.12
C LYS A 231 -10.83 -21.77 4.53
N SER A 232 -10.79 -22.15 3.24
CA SER A 232 -9.56 -22.35 2.46
C SER A 232 -9.07 -21.08 1.75
N MET A 233 -9.70 -19.94 2.02
CA MET A 233 -9.52 -18.67 1.32
C MET A 233 -9.31 -17.54 2.32
N ALA A 234 -8.37 -16.66 2.00
CA ALA A 234 -8.11 -15.44 2.75
C ALA A 234 -9.27 -14.44 2.61
N VAL A 235 -9.32 -13.47 3.51
CA VAL A 235 -10.37 -12.43 3.52
C VAL A 235 -9.73 -11.07 3.69
N VAL A 236 -10.14 -10.08 2.89
CA VAL A 236 -9.92 -8.66 3.23
C VAL A 236 -11.09 -8.20 4.10
N LEU A 237 -10.80 -7.90 5.36
CA LEU A 237 -11.73 -7.33 6.32
C LEU A 237 -11.77 -5.81 6.15
N VAL A 238 -12.97 -5.26 6.00
CA VAL A 238 -13.21 -3.80 5.92
C VAL A 238 -13.78 -3.35 7.24
N LEU A 239 -13.09 -2.42 7.91
CA LEU A 239 -13.42 -1.87 9.21
C LEU A 239 -13.67 -0.36 9.12
N ASP A 240 -14.52 0.16 10.01
CA ASP A 240 -14.56 1.60 10.30
C ASP A 240 -13.18 2.03 10.81
N ARG A 241 -12.58 3.06 10.20
CA ARG A 241 -11.20 3.45 10.52
C ARG A 241 -11.02 3.88 11.97
N VAL A 242 -12.01 4.52 12.56
CA VAL A 242 -11.91 5.11 13.91
C VAL A 242 -12.31 4.11 14.98
N LYS A 243 -13.42 3.40 14.80
CA LYS A 243 -13.96 2.45 15.80
C LYS A 243 -13.43 1.03 15.63
N TRP A 244 -12.82 0.74 14.48
CA TRP A 244 -12.44 -0.59 14.03
C TRP A 244 -13.63 -1.57 13.96
N GLU A 245 -14.87 -1.08 13.89
CA GLU A 245 -16.07 -1.92 13.75
C GLU A 245 -16.12 -2.56 12.36
N GLU A 246 -16.47 -3.84 12.27
CA GLU A 246 -16.55 -4.54 10.98
C GLU A 246 -17.68 -3.97 10.12
N ILE A 247 -17.34 -3.56 8.90
CA ILE A 247 -18.26 -3.10 7.87
C ILE A 247 -18.60 -4.24 6.92
N SER A 248 -17.57 -4.94 6.41
CA SER A 248 -17.76 -6.04 5.45
C SER A 248 -16.53 -6.95 5.34
N ARG A 249 -16.67 -8.04 4.60
CA ARG A 249 -15.63 -9.02 4.28
C ARG A 249 -15.61 -9.30 2.79
N ILE A 250 -14.42 -9.32 2.20
CA ILE A 250 -14.20 -9.66 0.79
C ILE A 250 -13.37 -10.94 0.77
N GLU A 251 -13.97 -12.04 0.31
CA GLU A 251 -13.29 -13.34 0.21
C GLU A 251 -12.35 -13.34 -1.01
N MET A 252 -11.06 -13.56 -0.76
CA MET A 252 -10.04 -13.54 -1.80
C MET A 252 -9.84 -14.93 -2.40
N PRO A 253 -9.64 -15.06 -3.72
CA PRO A 253 -9.39 -16.35 -4.37
C PRO A 253 -7.93 -16.83 -4.18
N CYS A 254 -7.37 -16.63 -2.99
CA CYS A 254 -6.04 -17.07 -2.59
C CYS A 254 -6.06 -17.44 -1.09
N PRO A 255 -5.18 -18.34 -0.63
CA PRO A 255 -5.14 -18.74 0.77
C PRO A 255 -4.43 -17.71 1.67
N GLU A 256 -3.60 -16.83 1.10
CA GLU A 256 -2.75 -15.91 1.85
C GLU A 256 -2.73 -14.53 1.18
N ILE A 257 -2.72 -13.49 2.02
CA ILE A 257 -2.52 -12.09 1.65
C ILE A 257 -1.22 -11.65 2.31
N TYR A 258 -0.31 -11.02 1.57
CA TYR A 258 0.91 -10.43 2.15
C TYR A 258 0.74 -8.93 2.44
N ASP A 259 0.42 -8.14 1.42
CA ASP A 259 0.25 -6.69 1.55
C ASP A 259 -1.05 -6.21 0.88
N ILE A 260 -1.56 -5.07 1.36
CA ILE A 260 -2.72 -4.37 0.82
C ILE A 260 -2.32 -2.91 0.68
N LYS A 261 -2.60 -2.29 -0.47
CA LYS A 261 -2.42 -0.86 -0.72
C LYS A 261 -3.70 -0.24 -1.26
N CYS A 262 -4.04 0.95 -0.76
CA CYS A 262 -5.04 1.79 -1.41
C CYS A 262 -4.45 2.38 -2.69
N ILE A 263 -5.24 2.39 -3.76
CA ILE A 263 -4.86 3.04 -5.02
C ILE A 263 -5.17 4.53 -4.95
N ASP A 264 -4.18 5.33 -4.56
CA ASP A 264 -4.34 6.79 -4.45
C ASP A 264 -4.04 7.50 -5.78
N ASP A 265 -2.98 7.05 -6.48
CA ASP A 265 -2.62 7.54 -7.82
C ASP A 265 -3.14 6.58 -8.90
N LEU A 266 -4.22 7.00 -9.55
CA LEU A 266 -4.83 6.24 -10.63
C LEU A 266 -3.89 6.08 -11.83
N SER A 267 -3.09 7.10 -12.17
CA SER A 267 -2.20 7.04 -13.33
C SER A 267 -1.10 5.98 -13.13
N LEU A 268 -0.48 5.97 -11.95
CA LEU A 268 0.51 4.96 -11.62
C LEU A 268 -0.12 3.57 -11.50
N ALA A 269 -1.31 3.45 -10.92
CA ALA A 269 -2.01 2.18 -10.87
C ALA A 269 -2.38 1.63 -12.25
N PHE A 270 -2.82 2.47 -13.19
CA PHE A 270 -3.04 2.06 -14.57
C PHE A 270 -1.76 1.56 -15.22
N ALA A 271 -0.63 2.23 -15.00
CA ALA A 271 0.66 1.77 -15.51
C ALA A 271 1.01 0.39 -14.94
N VAL A 272 0.88 0.19 -13.63
CA VAL A 272 1.13 -1.11 -12.97
C VAL A 272 0.23 -2.20 -13.56
N ILE A 273 -1.08 -1.96 -13.62
CA ILE A 273 -2.04 -2.93 -14.15
C ILE A 273 -1.70 -3.26 -15.60
N ALA A 274 -1.50 -2.25 -16.45
CA ALA A 274 -1.22 -2.44 -17.87
C ALA A 274 0.10 -3.18 -18.11
N GLU A 275 1.15 -2.87 -17.35
CA GLU A 275 2.45 -3.53 -17.48
C GLU A 275 2.40 -5.01 -17.04
N ILE A 276 1.73 -5.32 -15.93
CA ILE A 276 1.52 -6.71 -15.49
C ILE A 276 0.73 -7.49 -16.54
N SER A 277 -0.39 -6.92 -17.00
CA SER A 277 -1.23 -7.50 -18.05
C SER A 277 -0.44 -7.76 -19.32
N HIS A 278 0.37 -6.80 -19.76
CA HIS A 278 1.18 -6.94 -20.97
C HIS A 278 2.22 -8.05 -20.83
N GLY A 279 2.89 -8.15 -19.67
CA GLY A 279 3.86 -9.20 -19.39
C GLY A 279 3.26 -10.61 -19.51
N LEU A 280 2.06 -10.82 -18.98
CA LEU A 280 1.34 -12.08 -19.16
C LEU A 280 1.04 -12.38 -20.64
N CYS A 281 0.58 -11.39 -21.41
CA CYS A 281 0.31 -11.59 -22.84
C CYS A 281 1.54 -12.09 -23.59
N VAL A 282 2.70 -11.52 -23.29
CA VAL A 282 3.97 -11.94 -23.90
C VAL A 282 4.29 -13.38 -23.50
N LYS A 283 4.26 -13.70 -22.19
CA LYS A 283 4.49 -15.05 -21.66
C LYS A 283 3.59 -16.10 -22.35
N TYR A 284 2.29 -15.84 -22.46
CA TYR A 284 1.36 -16.76 -23.09
C TYR A 284 1.51 -16.85 -24.60
N ARG A 285 1.80 -15.73 -25.28
CA ARG A 285 2.11 -15.74 -26.72
C ARG A 285 3.33 -16.62 -27.01
N ASP A 286 4.35 -16.56 -26.16
CA ASP A 286 5.56 -17.38 -26.32
C ASP A 286 5.29 -18.86 -26.03
N LEU A 287 4.49 -19.17 -25.01
CA LEU A 287 4.01 -20.54 -24.75
C LEU A 287 3.22 -21.11 -25.95
N LEU A 288 2.35 -20.30 -26.56
CA LEU A 288 1.58 -20.67 -27.75
C LEU A 288 2.47 -20.91 -28.97
N LYS A 289 3.46 -20.05 -29.20
CA LYS A 289 4.41 -20.18 -30.32
C LYS A 289 5.32 -21.40 -30.18
N ASN A 290 5.70 -21.77 -28.96
CA ASN A 290 6.65 -22.84 -28.68
C ASN A 290 5.99 -24.24 -28.61
N GLY A 291 4.70 -24.36 -28.94
CA GLY A 291 4.07 -25.62 -29.38
C GLY A 291 3.97 -26.74 -28.34
N SER A 292 4.22 -26.48 -27.06
CA SER A 292 4.10 -27.49 -26.00
C SER A 292 2.70 -27.42 -25.38
N CYS A 293 1.84 -28.40 -25.72
CA CYS A 293 0.46 -28.62 -25.25
C CYS A 293 -0.69 -27.93 -26.02
N LEU A 294 -0.90 -28.27 -27.29
CA LEU A 294 -2.15 -27.96 -28.02
C LEU A 294 -3.46 -28.49 -27.37
N PHE A 295 -3.40 -29.32 -26.33
CA PHE A 295 -4.60 -29.84 -25.64
C PHE A 295 -4.86 -29.27 -24.23
N ALA A 296 -3.91 -28.53 -23.65
CA ALA A 296 -4.10 -27.81 -22.36
C ALA A 296 -4.25 -26.29 -22.55
N VAL A 297 -4.12 -25.84 -23.80
CA VAL A 297 -4.10 -24.43 -24.20
C VAL A 297 -5.48 -23.79 -24.14
N ASP A 298 -6.58 -24.51 -24.39
CA ASP A 298 -7.92 -23.88 -24.39
C ASP A 298 -8.29 -23.27 -23.04
N LYS A 299 -8.14 -24.01 -21.93
CA LYS A 299 -8.58 -23.52 -20.62
C LYS A 299 -7.68 -22.41 -20.07
N LYS A 300 -6.36 -22.50 -20.31
CA LYS A 300 -5.42 -21.45 -19.89
C LYS A 300 -5.55 -20.20 -20.75
N VAL A 301 -5.77 -20.32 -22.06
CA VAL A 301 -6.00 -19.17 -22.94
C VAL A 301 -7.36 -18.53 -22.66
N LEU A 302 -8.42 -19.31 -22.40
CA LEU A 302 -9.70 -18.76 -21.93
C LEU A 302 -9.51 -18.00 -20.61
N ASN A 303 -8.80 -18.56 -19.64
CA ASN A 303 -8.51 -17.85 -18.39
C ASN A 303 -7.75 -16.54 -18.66
N VAL A 304 -6.82 -16.50 -19.61
CA VAL A 304 -6.09 -15.28 -19.97
C VAL A 304 -7.01 -14.24 -20.59
N ILE A 305 -7.85 -14.64 -21.56
CA ILE A 305 -8.81 -13.74 -22.21
C ILE A 305 -9.81 -13.21 -21.17
N GLU A 306 -10.36 -14.08 -20.32
CA GLU A 306 -11.25 -13.69 -19.22
C GLU A 306 -10.55 -12.74 -18.24
N THR A 307 -9.28 -13.00 -17.93
CA THR A 307 -8.46 -12.13 -17.07
C THR A 307 -8.23 -10.77 -17.71
N GLN A 308 -8.01 -10.70 -19.03
CA GLN A 308 -7.87 -9.46 -19.76
C GLN A 308 -9.16 -8.65 -19.84
N GLU A 309 -10.29 -9.28 -20.18
CA GLU A 309 -11.59 -8.61 -20.21
C GLU A 309 -11.92 -8.01 -18.84
N ARG A 310 -11.61 -8.76 -17.79
CA ARG A 310 -11.69 -8.34 -16.39
C ARG A 310 -10.82 -7.12 -16.10
N GLN A 311 -9.54 -7.16 -16.46
CA GLN A 311 -8.61 -6.04 -16.25
C GLN A 311 -9.01 -4.78 -17.03
N ILE A 312 -9.45 -4.92 -18.28
CA ILE A 312 -9.97 -3.81 -19.08
C ILE A 312 -11.22 -3.23 -18.44
N SER A 313 -12.12 -4.08 -17.93
CA SER A 313 -13.33 -3.63 -17.23
C SER A 313 -13.00 -2.81 -15.99
N VAL A 314 -12.06 -3.25 -15.16
CA VAL A 314 -11.55 -2.48 -14.01
C VAL A 314 -11.04 -1.14 -14.47
N ALA A 315 -10.20 -1.17 -15.51
CA ALA A 315 -9.52 0.03 -15.93
C ALA A 315 -10.51 1.08 -16.46
N LEU A 316 -11.52 0.63 -17.21
CA LEU A 316 -12.61 1.48 -17.68
C LEU A 316 -13.45 2.05 -16.53
N GLU A 317 -13.77 1.25 -15.51
CA GLU A 317 -14.54 1.71 -14.35
C GLU A 317 -13.77 2.77 -13.54
N MET A 318 -12.47 2.55 -13.31
CA MET A 318 -11.59 3.50 -12.65
C MET A 318 -11.47 4.82 -13.45
N LEU A 319 -11.28 4.74 -14.78
CA LEU A 319 -11.25 5.93 -15.66
C LEU A 319 -12.59 6.69 -15.64
N GLU A 320 -13.71 5.98 -15.60
CA GLU A 320 -15.01 6.61 -15.53
C GLU A 320 -15.22 7.35 -14.19
N ASN A 321 -14.74 6.76 -13.10
CA ASN A 321 -14.76 7.38 -11.77
C ASN A 321 -13.87 8.63 -11.72
N GLU A 322 -12.68 8.58 -12.31
CA GLU A 322 -11.78 9.73 -12.44
C GLU A 322 -12.41 10.85 -13.29
N ARG A 323 -13.04 10.48 -14.42
CA ARG A 323 -13.76 11.44 -15.26
C ARG A 323 -14.89 12.11 -14.49
N LYS A 324 -15.65 11.35 -13.68
CA LYS A 324 -16.70 11.90 -12.82
C LYS A 324 -16.12 12.85 -11.77
N ALA A 325 -15.01 12.47 -11.13
CA ALA A 325 -14.33 13.32 -10.13
C ALA A 325 -13.80 14.62 -10.76
N SER A 326 -13.16 14.53 -11.92
CA SER A 326 -12.64 15.68 -12.68
C SER A 326 -13.77 16.63 -13.09
N HIS A 327 -14.91 16.10 -13.56
CA HIS A 327 -16.09 16.92 -13.85
C HIS A 327 -16.64 17.63 -12.63
N SER A 328 -16.67 16.97 -11.45
CA SER A 328 -17.07 17.63 -10.20
C SER A 328 -16.12 18.75 -9.81
N LEU A 329 -14.81 18.55 -9.97
CA LEU A 329 -13.79 19.55 -9.66
C LEU A 329 -13.89 20.77 -10.60
N ILE A 330 -14.07 20.53 -11.91
CA ILE A 330 -14.29 21.59 -12.91
C ILE A 330 -15.52 22.43 -12.54
N ARG A 331 -16.64 21.79 -12.16
CA ARG A 331 -17.84 22.52 -11.72
C ARG A 331 -17.61 23.37 -10.46
N ALA A 332 -16.83 22.85 -9.51
CA ALA A 332 -16.48 23.60 -8.30
C ALA A 332 -15.58 24.81 -8.63
N LEU A 333 -14.60 24.61 -9.52
CA LEU A 333 -13.72 25.67 -9.99
C LEU A 333 -14.49 26.75 -10.77
N ASP A 334 -15.38 26.36 -11.69
CA ASP A 334 -16.26 27.29 -12.42
C ASP A 334 -17.10 28.14 -11.45
N THR A 335 -17.58 27.53 -10.37
CA THR A 335 -18.33 28.24 -9.33
C THR A 335 -17.45 29.28 -8.62
N GLN A 336 -16.21 28.93 -8.29
CA GLN A 336 -15.26 29.87 -7.67
C GLN A 336 -14.84 30.99 -8.63
N VAL A 337 -14.62 30.68 -9.91
CA VAL A 337 -14.30 31.68 -10.93
C VAL A 337 -15.42 32.72 -11.02
N ARG A 338 -16.69 32.28 -11.09
CA ARG A 338 -17.84 33.19 -11.08
C ARG A 338 -17.93 34.05 -9.82
N GLN A 339 -17.67 33.46 -8.65
CA GLN A 339 -17.66 34.22 -7.39
C GLN A 339 -16.55 35.28 -7.39
N ASN A 340 -15.37 34.95 -7.93
CA ASN A 340 -14.27 35.91 -8.05
C ASN A 340 -14.58 37.01 -9.06
N GLU A 341 -15.21 36.69 -10.20
CA GLU A 341 -15.67 37.69 -11.17
C GLU A 341 -16.71 38.64 -10.55
N GLU A 342 -17.69 38.11 -9.80
CA GLU A 342 -18.66 38.95 -9.07
C GLU A 342 -17.98 39.85 -8.02
N LEU A 343 -17.00 39.33 -7.28
CA LEU A 343 -16.23 40.12 -6.33
C LEU A 343 -15.40 41.21 -7.01
N GLN A 344 -14.77 40.90 -8.15
CA GLN A 344 -14.03 41.87 -8.96
C GLN A 344 -14.96 42.96 -9.49
N GLN A 345 -16.13 42.60 -10.00
CA GLN A 345 -17.11 43.58 -10.47
C GLN A 345 -17.59 44.48 -9.34
N ARG A 346 -17.90 43.92 -8.16
CA ARG A 346 -18.24 44.72 -6.97
C ARG A 346 -17.10 45.66 -6.54
N LEU A 347 -15.86 45.20 -6.64
CA LEU A 347 -14.69 46.04 -6.33
C LEU A 347 -14.58 47.21 -7.32
N LEU A 348 -14.78 46.95 -8.63
CA LEU A 348 -14.81 47.97 -9.66
C LEU A 348 -15.95 48.96 -9.44
N ASP A 349 -17.17 48.48 -9.18
CA ASP A 349 -18.32 49.33 -8.88
C ASP A 349 -18.05 50.22 -7.66
N VAL A 350 -17.40 49.70 -6.62
CA VAL A 350 -16.97 50.50 -5.46
C VAL A 350 -15.94 51.55 -5.88
N LEU A 351 -14.91 51.20 -6.66
CA LEU A 351 -13.86 52.13 -7.11
C LEU A 351 -14.39 53.21 -8.06
N GLU A 352 -15.37 52.89 -8.90
CA GLU A 352 -16.01 53.82 -9.84
C GLU A 352 -17.08 54.68 -9.18
N SER A 353 -17.71 54.19 -8.10
CA SER A 353 -18.69 54.97 -7.36
C SER A 353 -18.05 56.24 -6.78
N SER A 354 -18.54 57.42 -7.12
CA SER A 354 -18.02 58.67 -6.56
C SER A 354 -18.29 58.82 -5.04
N SER A 355 -19.07 57.92 -4.45
CA SER A 355 -19.44 57.94 -3.03
C SER A 355 -18.27 57.71 -2.08
N TRP A 356 -17.22 56.95 -2.43
CA TRP A 356 -16.01 56.85 -1.59
C TRP A 356 -15.20 58.15 -1.59
N ARG A 357 -15.19 58.90 -2.71
CA ARG A 357 -14.52 60.21 -2.80
C ARG A 357 -15.22 61.26 -1.93
N PHE A 358 -16.54 61.18 -1.77
CA PHE A 358 -17.30 62.06 -0.87
C PHE A 358 -17.33 61.60 0.59
N THR A 359 -17.17 60.30 0.87
CA THR A 359 -17.19 59.75 2.24
C THR A 359 -15.82 59.56 2.88
N ALA A 360 -14.72 59.53 2.11
CA ALA A 360 -13.37 59.47 2.66
C ALA A 360 -13.02 60.68 3.55
N PRO A 361 -13.33 61.94 3.17
CA PRO A 361 -13.14 63.09 4.07
C PRO A 361 -14.01 63.01 5.32
N LEU A 362 -15.24 62.48 5.20
CA LEU A 362 -16.17 62.33 6.33
C LEU A 362 -15.74 61.21 7.30
N ARG A 363 -15.09 60.14 6.82
CA ARG A 363 -14.52 59.09 7.68
C ARG A 363 -13.25 59.53 8.41
N GLU A 364 -12.42 60.39 7.81
CA GLU A 364 -11.32 61.04 8.55
C GLU A 364 -11.85 61.98 9.63
N ILE A 365 -12.89 62.77 9.33
CA ILE A 365 -13.54 63.65 10.31
C ILE A 365 -14.16 62.83 11.46
N PHE A 366 -14.88 61.74 11.16
CA PHE A 366 -15.47 60.89 12.21
C PHE A 366 -14.41 60.10 13.02
N SER A 367 -13.30 59.68 12.41
CA SER A 367 -12.20 59.03 13.13
C SER A 367 -11.39 60.00 14.00
N PHE A 368 -11.37 61.29 13.64
CA PHE A 368 -10.82 62.37 14.47
C PHE A 368 -11.70 62.63 15.71
N PHE A 369 -13.03 62.53 15.60
CA PHE A 369 -13.94 62.69 16.73
C PHE A 369 -14.05 61.45 17.63
N SER A 370 -13.81 60.24 17.11
CA SER A 370 -13.79 59.02 17.94
C SER A 370 -12.49 58.80 18.71
N ARG A 371 -11.40 59.51 18.37
CA ARG A 371 -10.12 59.50 19.12
C ARG A 371 -10.04 60.53 20.27
N LYS A 372 -11.08 61.33 20.49
CA LYS A 372 -11.14 62.34 21.58
C LYS A 372 -12.16 62.02 22.68
N ARG A 373 -12.53 60.74 22.84
CA ARG A 373 -13.21 60.26 24.05
C ARG A 373 -12.35 59.24 24.76
#